data_AF-A0A256WEM9-F1
#
_entry.id   AF-A0A256WEM9-F1
#
_cell.length_a   1.000
_cell.length_b   1.000
_cell.length_c   1.000
_cell.angle_alpha   90.00
_cell.angle_beta   90.00
_cell.angle_gamma   90.00
#
_symmetry.space_group_name_H-M   'P 1'
#
loop_
_entity.id
_entity.type
_entity.pdbx_description
1 polymer ?
#
loop_
_entity_poly.entity_id
_entity_poly.type
_entity_poly.pdbx_seq_one_letter_code
_entity_poly.pdbx_strand_id
1 'polypeptide(L)'
;MEDESSTIQTIKIDDYLPNGWWEYENYVSDHRPVAIKLNMQSNGLPLNGVALANPNFSSHPNPSTGSTTLTFDPARQNTSIAIFNAMGRQVQDFTIPKGQASVVWDTKGFPEGEYCAGLLTDRQVIAVRRIILLK
;
A
#
# COMPACT_ATOMS: atom_id res chain seq x y z
N MET A 1 -10.03 18.54 -16.51
CA MET A 1 -10.04 19.33 -15.27
C MET A 1 -8.75 19.01 -14.54
N GLU A 2 -7.89 20.00 -14.39
CA GLU A 2 -6.61 19.88 -13.70
C GLU A 2 -6.87 19.90 -12.18
N ASP A 3 -6.14 19.10 -11.41
CA ASP A 3 -6.25 19.07 -9.95
C ASP A 3 -5.42 20.21 -9.36
N GLU A 4 -6.04 21.09 -8.57
CA GLU A 4 -5.40 22.29 -8.00
C GLU A 4 -4.21 21.99 -7.07
N SER A 5 -4.04 20.75 -6.62
CA SER A 5 -2.90 20.35 -5.79
C SER A 5 -1.70 19.84 -6.60
N SER A 6 -1.87 19.68 -7.92
CA SER A 6 -0.78 19.37 -8.86
C SER A 6 -0.17 20.67 -9.36
N THR A 7 1.13 20.85 -9.14
CA THR A 7 1.86 22.07 -9.53
C THR A 7 3.08 21.70 -10.36
N ILE A 8 3.32 22.48 -11.41
CA ILE A 8 4.53 22.41 -12.23
C ILE A 8 5.31 23.70 -11.95
N GLN A 9 6.57 23.56 -11.52
CA GLN A 9 7.48 24.69 -11.30
C GLN A 9 8.84 24.40 -11.93
N THR A 10 9.39 25.40 -12.59
CA THR A 10 10.79 25.38 -13.05
C THR A 10 11.65 25.96 -11.93
N ILE A 11 12.58 25.16 -11.42
CA ILE A 11 13.54 25.64 -10.42
C ILE A 11 14.65 26.36 -11.18
N LYS A 12 14.83 27.66 -10.92
CA LYS A 12 16.01 28.41 -11.36
C LYS A 12 17.13 28.18 -10.36
N ILE A 13 17.92 27.13 -10.57
CA ILE A 13 19.04 26.80 -9.68
C ILE A 13 20.10 27.92 -9.66
N ASP A 14 20.13 28.75 -10.72
CA ASP A 14 20.97 29.95 -10.87
C ASP A 14 20.84 30.93 -9.68
N ASP A 15 19.65 31.07 -9.11
CA ASP A 15 19.40 31.98 -7.98
C ASP A 15 19.99 31.47 -6.65
N TYR A 16 20.44 30.21 -6.61
CA TYR A 16 20.91 29.51 -5.40
C TYR A 16 22.37 29.06 -5.47
N LEU A 17 23.10 29.34 -6.56
CA LEU A 17 24.52 29.06 -6.70
C LEU A 17 25.35 30.35 -6.66
N PRO A 18 26.03 30.65 -5.53
CA PRO A 18 26.97 31.76 -5.50
C PRO A 18 28.12 31.45 -6.47
N ASN A 19 28.37 32.37 -7.40
CA ASN A 19 29.34 32.36 -8.51
C ASN A 19 28.81 31.96 -9.90
N GLY A 20 27.52 31.63 -10.04
CA GLY A 20 26.90 31.41 -11.36
C GLY A 20 27.47 30.23 -12.15
N TRP A 21 26.94 30.02 -13.36
CA TRP A 21 27.11 28.79 -14.14
C TRP A 21 28.04 28.93 -15.34
N TRP A 22 29.04 29.80 -15.28
CA TRP A 22 29.93 30.06 -16.42
C TRP A 22 30.60 28.79 -16.99
N GLU A 23 30.84 27.77 -16.16
CA GLU A 23 31.38 26.48 -16.61
C GLU A 23 30.33 25.53 -17.25
N TYR A 24 29.05 25.75 -16.99
CA TYR A 24 27.95 24.87 -17.42
C TYR A 24 27.35 25.28 -18.78
N GLU A 25 27.44 26.56 -19.14
CA GLU A 25 26.97 27.07 -20.44
C GLU A 25 27.70 26.46 -21.65
N ASN A 26 28.90 25.92 -21.47
CA ASN A 26 29.68 25.34 -22.57
C ASN A 26 29.30 23.89 -22.94
N TYR A 27 28.52 23.16 -22.12
CA TYR A 27 28.34 21.71 -22.32
C TYR A 27 26.94 21.14 -22.10
N VAL A 28 25.91 21.94 -21.79
CA VAL A 28 24.58 21.40 -21.45
C VAL A 28 23.51 21.85 -22.45
N SER A 29 23.05 20.90 -23.27
CA SER A 29 21.83 20.98 -24.08
C SER A 29 20.66 21.52 -23.26
N ASP A 30 19.80 22.30 -23.89
CA ASP A 30 18.61 23.06 -23.43
C ASP A 30 17.56 22.35 -22.50
N HIS A 31 17.89 21.27 -21.83
CA HIS A 31 17.06 20.57 -20.86
C HIS A 31 17.22 21.19 -19.45
N ARG A 32 16.53 22.31 -19.23
CA ARG A 32 16.38 22.87 -17.87
C ARG A 32 15.70 21.83 -16.96
N PRO A 33 16.18 21.60 -15.73
CA PRO A 33 15.52 20.70 -14.80
C PRO A 33 14.10 21.18 -14.46
N VAL A 34 13.12 20.28 -14.54
CA VAL A 34 11.71 20.52 -14.17
C VAL A 34 11.35 19.63 -13.00
N ALA A 35 10.77 20.22 -11.95
CA ALA A 35 10.20 19.46 -10.83
C ALA A 35 8.70 19.26 -11.05
N ILE A 36 8.23 18.02 -10.92
CA ILE A 36 6.83 17.65 -11.08
C ILE A 36 6.32 17.10 -9.75
N LYS A 37 5.30 17.73 -9.17
CA LYS A 37 4.54 17.20 -8.04
C LYS A 37 3.18 16.73 -8.55
N LEU A 38 3.05 15.42 -8.74
CA LEU A 38 1.78 14.80 -9.11
C LEU A 38 1.02 14.43 -7.83
N ASN A 39 -0.20 14.95 -7.67
CA ASN A 39 -1.14 14.31 -6.76
C ASN A 39 -1.67 13.05 -7.44
N MET A 40 -0.99 11.93 -7.19
CA MET A 40 -1.50 10.63 -7.60
C MET A 40 -2.63 10.28 -6.63
N GLN A 41 -3.87 10.58 -7.02
CA GLN A 41 -5.04 9.95 -6.38
C GLN A 41 -4.77 8.45 -6.34
N SER A 42 -4.85 7.85 -5.15
CA SER A 42 -4.41 6.48 -4.85
C SER A 42 -5.32 5.42 -5.47
N ASN A 43 -5.60 5.51 -6.76
CA ASN A 43 -6.33 4.51 -7.50
C ASN A 43 -5.31 3.62 -8.19
N GLY A 44 -4.54 2.89 -7.38
CA GLY A 44 -3.75 1.77 -7.89
C GLY A 44 -4.69 0.77 -8.52
N LEU A 45 -4.57 0.59 -9.84
CA LEU A 45 -5.31 -0.36 -10.69
C LEU A 45 -6.85 -0.29 -10.54
N PRO A 46 -7.61 0.19 -11.55
CA PRO A 46 -9.05 0.11 -11.50
C PRO A 46 -9.51 -1.35 -11.63
N LEU A 47 -9.78 -2.02 -10.49
CA LEU A 47 -10.64 -3.18 -10.48
C LEU A 47 -12.08 -2.66 -10.55
N ASN A 48 -12.61 -2.54 -11.77
CA ASN A 48 -14.01 -2.19 -11.98
C ASN A 48 -14.91 -3.08 -11.10
N GLY A 49 -15.63 -2.49 -10.14
CA GLY A 49 -16.72 -3.16 -9.43
C GLY A 49 -16.57 -3.41 -7.93
N VAL A 50 -15.53 -2.92 -7.24
CA VAL A 50 -15.54 -2.91 -5.77
C VAL A 50 -15.89 -1.49 -5.31
N ALA A 51 -17.18 -1.25 -5.07
CA ALA A 51 -17.54 -0.21 -4.12
C ALA A 51 -16.75 -0.51 -2.84
N LEU A 52 -15.81 0.35 -2.47
CA LEU A 52 -15.12 0.29 -1.19
C LEU A 52 -16.16 0.61 -0.10
N ALA A 53 -17.10 -0.31 0.15
CA ALA A 53 -17.51 -0.52 1.51
C ALA A 53 -16.19 -0.78 2.22
N ASN A 54 -15.66 0.18 2.97
CA ASN A 54 -14.49 -0.04 3.81
C ASN A 54 -14.92 -1.11 4.80
N PRO A 55 -14.69 -2.41 4.52
CA PRO A 55 -15.16 -3.38 5.47
C PRO A 55 -14.27 -3.19 6.70
N ASN A 56 -14.81 -3.47 7.87
CA ASN A 56 -13.94 -3.55 9.02
C ASN A 56 -12.92 -4.63 8.69
N PHE A 57 -11.66 -4.26 8.45
CA PHE A 57 -10.57 -5.20 8.27
C PHE A 57 -9.29 -4.58 8.80
N SER A 58 -8.86 -5.04 9.96
CA SER A 58 -7.71 -4.52 10.69
C SER A 58 -6.85 -5.64 11.25
N SER A 59 -5.60 -5.31 11.57
CA SER A 59 -4.63 -6.21 12.20
C SER A 59 -4.08 -5.54 13.46
N HIS A 60 -4.18 -6.22 14.61
CA HIS A 60 -3.66 -5.74 15.89
C HIS A 60 -3.07 -6.88 16.73
N PRO A 61 -1.84 -6.74 17.24
CA PRO A 61 -0.90 -5.62 17.03
C PRO A 61 -0.33 -5.57 15.61
N ASN A 62 0.02 -4.36 15.15
CA ASN A 62 0.75 -4.11 13.91
C ASN A 62 1.66 -2.88 14.13
N PRO A 63 2.99 -3.03 14.20
CA PRO A 63 3.76 -4.25 13.91
C PRO A 63 3.51 -5.41 14.90
N SER A 64 3.64 -6.65 14.42
CA SER A 64 3.50 -7.88 15.22
C SER A 64 4.85 -8.46 15.59
N THR A 65 5.04 -8.83 16.86
CA THR A 65 6.26 -9.50 17.37
C THR A 65 6.12 -10.99 17.62
N GLY A 66 4.94 -11.56 17.36
CA GLY A 66 4.72 -13.00 17.57
C GLY A 66 3.34 -13.47 17.15
N SER A 67 2.31 -12.64 17.29
CA SER A 67 0.98 -12.93 16.77
C SER A 67 0.22 -11.63 16.50
N THR A 68 -0.64 -11.64 15.49
CA THR A 68 -1.57 -10.55 15.22
C THR A 68 -2.98 -11.09 15.05
N THR A 69 -3.96 -10.34 15.56
CA THR A 69 -5.37 -10.64 15.38
C THR A 69 -5.88 -9.86 14.18
N LEU A 70 -6.44 -10.58 13.22
CA LEU A 70 -7.17 -10.03 12.10
C LEU A 70 -8.64 -9.92 12.49
N THR A 71 -9.18 -8.71 12.50
CA THR A 71 -10.57 -8.43 12.86
C THR A 71 -11.34 -7.98 11.64
N PHE A 72 -12.56 -8.47 11.48
CA PHE A 72 -13.43 -8.15 10.35
C PHE A 72 -14.93 -8.29 10.65
N ASP A 73 -15.78 -7.86 9.72
CA ASP A 73 -17.24 -8.04 9.87
C ASP A 73 -17.62 -9.53 9.90
N PRO A 74 -18.56 -9.96 10.76
CA PRO A 74 -18.94 -11.38 10.88
C PRO A 74 -19.23 -12.04 9.52
N ALA A 75 -18.55 -13.14 9.23
CA ALA A 75 -18.67 -13.83 7.94
C ALA A 75 -20.11 -14.29 7.69
N ARG A 76 -20.72 -13.80 6.60
CA ARG A 76 -22.10 -14.13 6.22
C ARG A 76 -22.19 -15.30 5.24
N GLN A 77 -21.16 -15.45 4.42
CA GLN A 77 -21.02 -16.44 3.35
C GLN A 77 -19.58 -16.95 3.29
N ASN A 78 -19.22 -17.64 2.20
CA ASN A 78 -17.91 -18.29 2.05
C ASN A 78 -16.79 -17.24 2.08
N THR A 79 -16.16 -17.10 3.25
CA THR A 79 -15.20 -16.04 3.55
C THR A 79 -13.86 -16.68 3.89
N SER A 80 -12.78 -16.16 3.31
CA SER A 80 -11.43 -16.59 3.62
C SER A 80 -10.48 -15.42 3.74
N ILE A 81 -9.34 -15.64 4.40
CA ILE A 81 -8.24 -14.70 4.46
C ILE A 81 -7.01 -15.37 3.91
N ALA A 82 -6.42 -14.79 2.87
CA ALA A 82 -5.15 -15.23 2.31
C ALA A 82 -4.05 -14.21 2.65
N ILE A 83 -2.89 -14.68 3.10
CA ILE A 83 -1.74 -13.83 3.44
C ILE A 83 -0.62 -14.09 2.45
N PHE A 84 -0.02 -13.01 1.96
CA PHE A 84 1.06 -12.99 0.98
C PHE A 84 2.28 -12.27 1.54
N ASN A 85 3.49 -12.76 1.20
CA ASN A 85 4.73 -12.05 1.48
C ASN A 85 4.99 -10.94 0.44
N ALA A 86 6.05 -10.14 0.64
CA ALA A 86 6.46 -9.07 -0.29
C ALA A 86 6.75 -9.55 -1.73
N MET A 87 7.02 -10.84 -1.95
CA MET A 87 7.21 -11.42 -3.29
C MET A 87 5.89 -11.87 -3.95
N GLY A 88 4.74 -11.67 -3.29
CA GLY A 88 3.43 -12.12 -3.76
C GLY A 88 3.16 -13.61 -3.55
N ARG A 89 4.01 -14.35 -2.83
CA ARG A 89 3.78 -15.76 -2.51
C ARG A 89 2.77 -15.87 -1.37
N GLN A 90 1.71 -16.66 -1.55
CA GLN A 90 0.77 -16.99 -0.47
C GLN A 90 1.48 -17.85 0.59
N VAL A 91 1.42 -17.41 1.83
CA VAL A 91 2.10 -18.05 2.97
C VAL A 91 1.13 -18.59 4.03
N GLN A 92 -0.12 -18.12 4.04
CA GLN A 92 -1.15 -18.59 4.96
C GLN A 92 -2.53 -18.44 4.33
N ASP A 93 -3.45 -19.34 4.69
CA ASP A 93 -4.88 -19.27 4.37
C ASP A 93 -5.70 -19.55 5.64
N PHE A 94 -6.81 -18.83 5.80
CA PHE A 94 -7.80 -19.10 6.83
C PHE A 94 -9.18 -19.19 6.17
N THR A 95 -9.85 -20.33 6.36
CA THR A 95 -11.29 -20.44 6.08
C THR A 95 -12.06 -19.92 7.28
N ILE A 96 -12.97 -18.97 7.07
CA ILE A 96 -13.71 -18.31 8.15
C ILE A 96 -15.12 -18.92 8.28
N PRO A 97 -15.43 -19.56 9.42
CA PRO A 97 -16.79 -20.03 9.73
C PRO A 97 -17.81 -18.90 9.75
N LYS A 98 -19.05 -19.23 9.38
CA LYS A 98 -20.17 -18.29 9.41
C LYS A 98 -20.35 -17.71 10.82
N GLY A 99 -20.45 -16.39 10.91
CA GLY A 99 -20.59 -15.63 12.16
C GLY A 99 -19.28 -15.29 12.88
N GLN A 100 -18.14 -15.86 12.47
CA GLN A 100 -16.84 -15.48 13.03
C GLN A 100 -16.40 -14.12 12.47
N ALA A 101 -15.80 -13.30 13.33
CA ALA A 101 -15.42 -11.91 13.05
C ALA A 101 -13.92 -11.63 13.30
N SER A 102 -13.15 -12.64 13.68
CA SER A 102 -11.71 -12.48 13.90
C SER A 102 -10.97 -13.79 13.79
N VAL A 103 -9.69 -13.74 13.41
CA VAL A 103 -8.76 -14.88 13.45
C VAL A 103 -7.40 -14.43 13.97
N VAL A 104 -6.73 -15.31 14.71
CA VAL A 104 -5.36 -15.05 15.20
C VAL A 104 -4.37 -15.69 14.24
N TRP A 105 -3.40 -14.92 13.80
CA TRP A 105 -2.25 -15.40 13.02
C TRP A 105 -1.01 -15.45 13.91
N ASP A 106 -0.47 -16.66 14.14
CA ASP A 106 0.84 -16.85 14.77
C ASP A 106 1.95 -16.52 13.76
N THR A 107 2.69 -15.44 14.03
CA THR A 107 3.68 -14.88 13.11
C THR A 107 5.10 -15.40 13.37
N LYS A 108 5.32 -16.22 14.40
CA LYS A 108 6.67 -16.67 14.81
C LYS A 108 7.40 -17.46 13.73
N GLY A 109 6.65 -18.26 12.97
CA GLY A 109 7.17 -19.11 11.88
C GLY A 109 7.53 -18.36 10.59
N PHE A 110 7.22 -17.07 10.50
CA PHE A 110 7.42 -16.28 9.27
C PHE A 110 8.61 -15.32 9.44
N PRO A 111 9.39 -15.03 8.37
CA PRO A 111 10.43 -13.99 8.39
C PRO A 111 9.88 -12.61 8.78
N GLU A 112 10.76 -11.75 9.28
CA GLU A 112 10.43 -10.32 9.46
C GLU A 112 10.22 -9.64 8.09
N GLY A 113 9.40 -8.59 8.08
CA GLY A 113 9.12 -7.83 6.86
C GLY A 113 7.64 -7.50 6.66
N GLU A 114 7.32 -7.13 5.42
CA GLU A 114 5.98 -6.71 5.00
C GLU A 114 5.17 -7.87 4.43
N TYR A 115 3.91 -7.93 4.85
CA TYR A 115 2.91 -8.91 4.43
C TYR A 115 1.61 -8.21 4.05
N CYS A 116 0.88 -8.81 3.12
CA CYS A 116 -0.44 -8.37 2.71
C CYS A 116 -1.46 -9.46 3.03
N ALA A 117 -2.47 -9.14 3.82
CA ALA A 117 -3.63 -9.99 4.03
C ALA A 117 -4.76 -9.53 3.10
N GLY A 118 -5.34 -10.43 2.33
CA GLY A 118 -6.57 -10.21 1.57
C GLY A 118 -7.74 -10.90 2.25
N LEU A 119 -8.83 -10.18 2.47
CA LEU A 119 -10.13 -10.73 2.87
C LEU A 119 -10.95 -11.01 1.61
N LEU A 120 -11.33 -12.27 1.43
CA LEU A 120 -12.07 -12.75 0.27
C LEU A 120 -13.45 -13.22 0.68
N THR A 121 -14.44 -12.87 -0.11
CA THR A 121 -15.81 -13.37 0.03
C THR A 121 -16.30 -13.81 -1.35
N ASP A 122 -16.80 -15.05 -1.45
CA ASP A 122 -17.19 -15.68 -2.72
C ASP A 122 -16.10 -15.56 -3.82
N ARG A 123 -14.83 -15.72 -3.40
CA ARG A 123 -13.62 -15.59 -4.23
C ARG A 123 -13.31 -14.18 -4.74
N GLN A 124 -14.06 -13.16 -4.34
CA GLN A 124 -13.75 -11.78 -4.63
C GLN A 124 -13.02 -11.13 -3.44
N VAL A 125 -11.93 -10.43 -3.72
CA VAL A 125 -11.22 -9.64 -2.69
C VAL A 125 -12.07 -8.44 -2.34
N ILE A 126 -12.48 -8.34 -1.07
CA ILE A 126 -13.29 -7.23 -0.57
C ILE A 126 -12.48 -6.23 0.25
N ALA A 127 -11.34 -6.65 0.82
CA ALA A 127 -10.38 -5.75 1.44
C ALA A 127 -8.97 -6.33 1.49
N VAL A 128 -8.01 -5.42 1.65
CA VAL A 128 -6.59 -5.75 1.80
C VAL A 128 -6.05 -5.00 3.01
N ARG A 129 -5.14 -5.63 3.77
CA ARG A 129 -4.45 -5.01 4.90
C ARG A 129 -2.97 -5.31 4.86
N ARG A 130 -2.15 -4.26 5.01
CA ARG A 130 -0.71 -4.38 5.22
C ARG A 130 -0.41 -4.73 6.68
N ILE A 131 0.51 -5.67 6.88
CA ILE A 131 0.96 -6.15 8.19
C ILE A 131 2.49 -6.14 8.20
N ILE A 132 3.07 -5.60 9.26
CA ILE A 132 4.51 -5.55 9.48
C ILE A 132 4.86 -6.57 10.58
N LEU A 133 5.79 -7.47 10.29
CA LEU A 133 6.34 -8.39 11.29
C LEU A 133 7.71 -7.89 11.73
N LEU A 134 7.89 -7.77 13.05
CA LEU A 134 9.17 -7.48 13.71
C LEU A 134 9.51 -8.66 14.63
N LYS A 135 10.78 -8.90 14.92
CA LYS A 135 11.21 -9.92 15.88
C LYS A 135 12.07 -9.29 16.97
#